data_AF-A0A4R5NFL9-F1
#
_entry.id   AF-A0A4R5NFL9-F1
#
_cell.length_a   1.000
_cell.length_b   1.000
_cell.length_c   1.000
_cell.angle_alpha   90.00
_cell.angle_beta   90.00
_cell.angle_gamma   90.00
#
_symmetry.space_group_name_H-M   'P 1'
#
loop_
_entity.id
_entity.type
_entity.pdbx_description
1 polymer ?
#
loop_
_entity_poly.entity_id
_entity_poly.type
_entity_poly.pdbx_seq_one_letter_code
_entity_poly.pdbx_strand_id
1 'polypeptide(L)'
;MYMLLLIVIGLIVLFTAFMIKPKKRVQKKLVSLGIILVIAGGSGVYQSYQGNLSTGDNPKRVEKTTTADSDLANLNYQGTQEVEVNNNTPTFTKSELTVSNGPWQQFADLDNLNRAIQADALLSKSLMPTAKREALYVNPTGWHNKRIKGGWLYNRSHLIGYQLTGQNNNPKNLMTGTRSLNSPEMLKHENDIAYYLKQNPNNFIRYRVKPIYRGDELVARGVQMMAESLSSNGQADHGVSFNVYIFNVEKGVKINYSDGTSVVNNN
;
A
#
# COMPACT_ATOMS: atom_id res chain seq x y z
N MET A 1 -21.45 -15.25 12.90
CA MET A 1 -22.25 -16.46 12.61
C MET A 1 -22.67 -16.56 11.13
N TYR A 2 -23.19 -15.49 10.53
CA TYR A 2 -23.66 -15.49 9.13
C TYR A 2 -22.59 -15.72 8.05
N MET A 3 -21.32 -15.36 8.29
CA MET A 3 -20.25 -15.46 7.28
C MET A 3 -19.75 -16.90 7.06
N LEU A 4 -19.65 -17.69 8.13
CA LEU A 4 -19.34 -19.13 8.07
C LEU A 4 -20.45 -19.91 7.36
N LEU A 5 -21.71 -19.52 7.56
CA LEU A 5 -22.86 -20.09 6.88
C LEU A 5 -22.77 -19.88 5.36
N LEU A 6 -22.30 -18.72 4.89
CA LEU A 6 -22.13 -18.44 3.46
C LEU A 6 -21.03 -19.31 2.81
N ILE A 7 -19.94 -19.59 3.52
CA ILE A 7 -18.90 -20.51 3.04
C ILE A 7 -19.46 -21.93 2.91
N VAL A 8 -20.17 -22.40 3.95
CA VAL A 8 -20.77 -23.75 3.95
C VAL A 8 -21.80 -23.89 2.83
N ILE A 9 -22.67 -22.91 2.64
CA ILE A 9 -23.65 -22.91 1.54
C ILE A 9 -22.93 -22.88 0.19
N GLY A 10 -21.89 -22.05 0.03
CA GLY A 10 -21.09 -21.98 -1.20
C GLY A 10 -20.43 -23.32 -1.54
N LEU A 11 -19.86 -24.01 -0.56
CA LEU A 11 -19.27 -25.34 -0.72
C LEU A 11 -20.31 -26.40 -1.08
N ILE A 12 -21.50 -26.36 -0.47
CA ILE A 12 -22.61 -27.26 -0.82
C ILE A 12 -23.08 -27.02 -2.27
N VAL A 13 -23.20 -25.75 -2.70
CA VAL A 13 -23.58 -25.42 -4.09
C VAL A 13 -22.52 -25.90 -5.09
N LEU A 14 -21.24 -25.77 -4.77
CA LEU A 14 -20.14 -26.29 -5.62
C LEU A 14 -20.14 -27.82 -5.67
N PHE A 15 -20.30 -28.47 -4.52
CA PHE A 15 -20.32 -29.93 -4.41
C PHE A 15 -21.53 -30.54 -5.13
N THR A 16 -22.71 -29.96 -4.97
CA THR A 16 -23.93 -30.41 -5.68
C THR A 16 -23.83 -30.19 -7.19
N ALA A 17 -23.28 -29.05 -7.64
CA ALA A 17 -23.04 -28.80 -9.06
C ALA A 17 -22.03 -29.80 -9.67
N PHE A 18 -21.06 -30.26 -8.88
CA PHE A 18 -20.09 -31.29 -9.27
C PHE A 18 -20.72 -32.69 -9.33
N MET A 19 -21.51 -33.07 -8.33
CA MET A 19 -22.13 -34.40 -8.22
C MET A 19 -23.26 -34.61 -9.25
N ILE A 20 -24.12 -33.62 -9.45
CA ILE A 20 -25.34 -33.76 -10.28
C ILE A 20 -25.05 -33.53 -11.77
N LYS A 21 -23.93 -32.88 -12.12
CA LYS A 21 -23.53 -32.54 -13.51
C LYS A 21 -24.69 -31.99 -14.37
N PRO A 22 -25.36 -30.91 -13.95
CA PRO A 22 -26.49 -30.34 -14.68
C PRO A 22 -26.07 -29.78 -16.05
N LYS A 23 -27.05 -29.46 -16.91
CA LYS A 23 -26.79 -28.87 -18.24
C LYS A 23 -25.79 -27.69 -18.14
N LYS A 24 -24.82 -27.63 -19.06
CA LYS A 24 -23.65 -26.71 -19.03
C LYS A 24 -23.98 -25.26 -18.63
N ARG A 25 -25.10 -24.70 -19.09
CA ARG A 25 -25.50 -23.31 -18.77
C ARG A 25 -25.89 -23.13 -17.30
N VAL A 26 -26.53 -24.12 -16.70
CA VAL A 26 -26.92 -24.13 -15.27
C VAL A 26 -25.69 -24.43 -14.41
N GLN A 27 -24.82 -25.34 -14.84
CA GLN A 27 -23.57 -25.64 -14.16
C GLN A 27 -22.68 -24.40 -14.00
N LYS A 28 -22.51 -23.60 -15.07
CA LYS A 28 -21.73 -22.35 -15.01
C LYS A 28 -22.30 -21.35 -13.99
N LYS A 29 -23.63 -21.21 -13.91
CA LYS A 29 -24.30 -20.31 -12.96
C LYS A 29 -24.15 -20.78 -11.50
N LEU A 30 -24.26 -22.08 -11.26
CA LEU A 30 -24.11 -22.65 -9.92
C LEU A 30 -22.64 -22.56 -9.44
N VAL A 31 -21.68 -22.81 -10.33
CA VAL A 31 -20.26 -22.65 -10.01
C VAL A 31 -19.91 -21.20 -9.72
N SER A 32 -20.39 -20.24 -10.53
CA SER A 32 -20.17 -18.82 -10.25
C SER A 32 -20.79 -18.37 -8.93
N LEU A 33 -22.01 -18.83 -8.63
CA LEU A 33 -22.71 -18.50 -7.38
C LEU A 33 -21.98 -19.09 -6.16
N GLY A 34 -21.55 -20.36 -6.26
CA GLY A 34 -20.79 -21.01 -5.20
C GLY A 34 -19.45 -20.32 -4.92
N ILE A 35 -18.71 -19.93 -5.95
CA ILE A 35 -17.46 -19.16 -5.80
C ILE A 35 -17.72 -17.79 -5.14
N ILE A 36 -18.77 -17.06 -5.56
CA ILE A 36 -19.12 -15.76 -4.97
C ILE A 36 -19.47 -15.91 -3.49
N LEU A 37 -20.23 -16.93 -3.10
CA LEU A 37 -20.60 -17.18 -1.70
C LEU A 37 -19.40 -17.56 -0.83
N VAL A 38 -18.46 -18.35 -1.37
CA VAL A 38 -17.20 -18.68 -0.68
C VAL A 38 -16.30 -17.45 -0.54
N ILE A 39 -16.21 -16.59 -1.56
CA ILE A 39 -15.41 -15.35 -1.48
C ILE A 39 -16.03 -14.36 -0.49
N ALA A 40 -17.34 -14.13 -0.54
CA ALA A 40 -18.03 -13.19 0.36
C ALA A 40 -18.04 -13.67 1.82
N GLY A 41 -18.19 -14.97 2.06
CA GLY A 41 -18.01 -15.56 3.39
C GLY A 41 -16.55 -15.54 3.83
N GLY A 42 -15.63 -15.82 2.90
CA GLY A 42 -14.18 -15.84 3.11
C GLY A 42 -13.59 -14.48 3.45
N SER A 43 -14.09 -13.38 2.87
CA SER A 43 -13.64 -12.02 3.23
C SER A 43 -13.95 -11.66 4.68
N GLY A 44 -15.12 -12.06 5.20
CA GLY A 44 -15.46 -11.84 6.60
C GLY A 44 -14.73 -12.78 7.56
N VAL A 45 -14.46 -14.02 7.14
CA VAL A 45 -13.59 -14.94 7.90
C VAL A 45 -12.14 -14.45 7.89
N TYR A 46 -11.64 -13.90 6.78
CA TYR A 46 -10.30 -13.32 6.68
C TYR A 46 -10.14 -12.11 7.61
N GLN A 47 -11.15 -11.24 7.69
CA GLN A 47 -11.15 -10.11 8.62
C GLN A 47 -11.28 -10.55 10.09
N SER A 48 -12.05 -11.60 10.38
CA SER A 48 -12.11 -12.23 11.72
C SER A 48 -10.84 -13.00 12.09
N TYR A 49 -10.14 -13.58 11.11
CA TYR A 49 -8.88 -14.29 11.29
C TYR A 49 -7.73 -13.31 11.57
N GLN A 50 -7.73 -12.14 10.91
CA GLN A 50 -6.84 -11.03 11.30
C GLN A 50 -7.15 -10.51 12.71
N GLY A 51 -8.44 -10.48 13.12
CA GLY A 51 -8.85 -10.13 14.47
C GLY A 51 -8.53 -11.18 15.56
N ASN A 52 -8.41 -12.46 15.18
CA ASN A 52 -8.18 -13.60 16.10
C ASN A 52 -6.75 -14.18 16.05
N LEU A 53 -5.82 -13.57 15.31
CA LEU A 53 -4.38 -13.92 15.36
C LEU A 53 -3.63 -13.29 16.54
N SER A 54 -4.33 -12.65 17.48
CA SER A 54 -3.76 -12.17 18.75
C SER A 54 -3.87 -13.20 19.86
N THR A 55 -3.17 -14.34 19.72
CA THR A 55 -2.74 -15.15 20.88
C THR A 55 -1.55 -16.00 20.49
N GLY A 56 -0.41 -15.82 21.15
CA GLY A 56 0.69 -16.80 21.12
C GLY A 56 2.01 -16.33 20.55
N ASP A 57 2.32 -15.04 20.58
CA ASP A 57 3.69 -14.54 20.75
C ASP A 57 3.59 -13.12 21.28
N ASN A 58 4.37 -12.80 22.32
CA ASN A 58 4.37 -11.48 22.95
C ASN A 58 4.39 -10.39 21.87
N PRO A 59 3.35 -9.54 21.73
CA PRO A 59 3.49 -8.36 20.91
C PRO A 59 4.56 -7.53 21.59
N LYS A 60 5.75 -7.47 21.00
CA LYS A 60 6.67 -6.37 21.28
C LYS A 60 5.82 -5.13 21.08
N ARG A 61 5.48 -4.50 22.21
CA ARG A 61 4.92 -3.16 22.30
C ARG A 61 5.62 -2.35 21.22
N VAL A 62 4.89 -1.96 20.18
CA VAL A 62 5.40 -1.02 19.18
C VAL A 62 5.83 0.18 20.01
N GLU A 63 7.14 0.36 20.14
CA GLU A 63 7.67 1.48 20.89
C GLU A 63 7.16 2.73 20.21
N LYS A 64 6.34 3.49 20.95
CA LYS A 64 5.73 4.74 20.53
C LYS A 64 6.83 5.79 20.37
N THR A 65 7.58 5.69 19.28
CA THR A 65 8.62 6.64 18.91
C THR A 65 7.93 7.76 18.15
N THR A 66 7.65 8.87 18.85
CA THR A 66 7.02 10.04 18.25
C THR A 66 8.10 10.88 17.59
N THR A 67 8.28 10.77 16.27
CA THR A 67 9.23 11.59 15.51
C THR A 67 8.50 12.74 14.81
N ALA A 68 9.12 13.93 14.78
CA ALA A 68 8.66 15.07 13.99
C ALA A 68 9.10 14.93 12.52
N ASP A 69 8.32 15.49 11.58
CA ASP A 69 8.56 15.38 10.14
C ASP A 69 9.98 15.83 9.70
N SER A 70 10.60 16.79 10.41
CA SER A 70 11.92 17.32 10.08
C SER A 70 13.08 16.35 10.33
N ASP A 71 12.88 15.29 11.11
CA ASP A 71 13.96 14.41 11.59
C ASP A 71 13.95 13.01 10.98
N LEU A 72 13.05 12.70 10.04
CA LEU A 72 12.93 11.37 9.45
C LEU A 72 14.23 10.89 8.80
N ALA A 73 15.00 11.80 8.20
CA ALA A 73 16.30 11.48 7.61
C ALA A 73 17.32 11.01 8.66
N ASN A 74 17.19 11.40 9.93
CA ASN A 74 18.10 11.03 11.00
C ASN A 74 17.77 9.68 11.65
N LEU A 75 16.59 9.11 11.37
CA LEU A 75 16.16 7.84 11.94
C LEU A 75 16.94 6.66 11.38
N ASN A 76 17.41 5.77 12.26
CA ASN A 76 17.97 4.47 11.90
C ASN A 76 16.96 3.37 12.20
N TYR A 77 16.98 2.30 11.39
CA TYR A 77 16.13 1.14 11.62
C TYR A 77 16.54 0.42 12.91
N GLN A 78 15.58 0.23 13.83
CA GLN A 78 15.78 -0.41 15.14
C GLN A 78 14.96 -1.71 15.31
N GLY A 79 14.54 -2.32 14.20
CA GLY A 79 13.81 -3.60 14.22
C GLY A 79 12.31 -3.50 13.95
N THR A 80 11.75 -2.28 13.90
CA THR A 80 10.38 -2.02 13.45
C THR A 80 10.43 -1.28 12.11
N GLN A 81 9.81 -1.84 11.07
CA GLN A 81 9.92 -1.31 9.71
C GLN A 81 9.02 -0.10 9.46
N GLU A 82 7.91 0.02 10.19
CA GLU A 82 7.03 1.17 10.13
C GLU A 82 6.96 1.83 11.50
N VAL A 83 7.00 3.16 11.53
CA VAL A 83 6.83 3.96 12.75
C VAL A 83 5.78 5.03 12.50
N GLU A 84 5.02 5.35 13.54
CA GLU A 84 4.10 6.48 13.54
C GLU A 84 4.88 7.80 13.57
N VAL A 85 4.41 8.78 12.80
CA VAL A 85 4.95 10.13 12.75
C VAL A 85 3.88 11.08 13.26
N ASN A 86 4.26 12.07 14.06
CA ASN A 86 3.30 13.02 14.64
C ASN A 86 2.06 12.34 15.29
N ASN A 87 2.27 11.31 16.12
CA ASN A 87 1.20 10.51 16.72
C ASN A 87 0.20 9.96 15.69
N ASN A 88 0.72 9.50 14.55
CA ASN A 88 -0.06 9.02 13.40
C ASN A 88 -1.05 10.06 12.83
N THR A 89 -0.83 11.34 13.09
CA THR A 89 -1.72 12.42 12.66
C THR A 89 -1.12 13.15 11.45
N PRO A 90 -1.84 13.25 10.32
CA PRO A 90 -1.36 13.97 9.15
C PRO A 90 -1.25 15.48 9.42
N THR A 91 -0.28 16.13 8.79
CA THR A 91 0.07 17.54 9.01
C THR A 91 -0.42 18.48 7.89
N PHE A 92 -1.44 18.06 7.13
CA PHE A 92 -1.99 18.86 6.03
C PHE A 92 -2.56 20.20 6.52
N THR A 93 -2.24 21.27 5.80
CA THR A 93 -2.85 22.59 6.04
C THR A 93 -4.32 22.61 5.59
N LYS A 94 -5.11 23.54 6.13
CA LYS A 94 -6.52 23.72 5.70
C LYS A 94 -6.66 23.94 4.20
N SER A 95 -5.73 24.67 3.59
CA SER A 95 -5.70 24.90 2.14
C SER A 95 -5.43 23.64 1.33
N GLU A 96 -4.69 22.67 1.89
CA GLU A 96 -4.41 21.39 1.21
C GLU A 96 -5.58 20.40 1.31
N LEU A 97 -6.52 20.63 2.23
CA LEU A 97 -7.72 19.80 2.41
C LEU A 97 -8.91 20.27 1.54
N THR A 98 -8.71 21.25 0.66
CA THR A 98 -9.79 21.69 -0.25
C THR A 98 -10.10 20.65 -1.32
N VAL A 99 -11.39 20.43 -1.56
CA VAL A 99 -11.91 19.52 -2.61
C VAL A 99 -12.55 20.25 -3.78
N SER A 100 -12.61 21.59 -3.74
CA SER A 100 -13.34 22.43 -4.71
C SER A 100 -12.86 22.27 -6.16
N ASN A 101 -11.60 21.89 -6.34
CA ASN A 101 -10.98 21.74 -7.66
C ASN A 101 -11.11 20.31 -8.23
N GLY A 102 -11.85 19.44 -7.53
CA GLY A 102 -12.01 18.04 -7.91
C GLY A 102 -10.74 17.21 -7.69
N PRO A 103 -10.78 15.92 -8.06
CA PRO A 103 -9.66 15.00 -7.87
C PRO A 103 -8.45 15.40 -8.71
N TRP A 104 -7.25 15.24 -8.17
CA TRP A 104 -6.01 15.53 -8.88
C TRP A 104 -4.86 14.64 -8.39
N GLN A 105 -3.82 14.55 -9.21
CA GLN A 105 -2.54 13.91 -8.87
C GLN A 105 -1.40 14.78 -9.40
N GLN A 106 -0.37 14.97 -8.60
CA GLN A 106 0.80 15.77 -8.94
C GLN A 106 2.05 15.05 -8.45
N PHE A 107 3.04 14.96 -9.32
CA PHE A 107 4.35 14.41 -9.02
C PHE A 107 5.35 15.54 -9.19
N ALA A 108 6.13 15.79 -8.14
CA ALA A 108 7.21 16.77 -8.22
C ALA A 108 8.21 16.35 -9.30
N ASP A 109 8.88 17.35 -9.90
CA ASP A 109 9.99 17.06 -10.80
C ASP A 109 11.07 16.27 -10.06
N LEU A 110 11.80 15.44 -10.82
CA LEU A 110 12.96 14.77 -10.28
C LEU A 110 13.96 15.83 -9.80
N ASP A 111 14.67 15.55 -8.72
CA ASP A 111 15.72 16.46 -8.26
C ASP A 111 16.97 16.42 -9.16
N ASN A 112 18.00 17.17 -8.79
CA ASN A 112 19.27 17.24 -9.51
C ASN A 112 20.03 15.90 -9.59
N LEU A 113 19.65 14.89 -8.81
CA LEU A 113 20.18 13.53 -8.86
C LEU A 113 19.23 12.56 -9.59
N ASN A 114 18.19 13.09 -10.24
CA ASN A 114 17.11 12.37 -10.91
C ASN A 114 16.24 11.50 -9.97
N ARG A 115 16.18 11.84 -8.67
CA ARG A 115 15.41 11.08 -7.68
C ARG A 115 13.95 11.54 -7.65
N ALA A 116 13.03 10.60 -7.42
CA ALA A 116 11.63 10.93 -7.14
C ALA A 116 11.51 11.50 -5.72
N ILE A 117 10.91 12.69 -5.55
CA ILE A 117 10.95 13.43 -4.27
C ILE A 117 9.61 13.51 -3.54
N GLN A 118 8.50 13.81 -4.21
CA GLN A 118 7.20 13.91 -3.57
C GLN A 118 6.08 13.68 -4.58
N ALA A 119 5.09 12.88 -4.17
CA ALA A 119 3.85 12.70 -4.88
C ALA A 119 2.68 13.15 -3.99
N ASP A 120 1.80 13.94 -4.56
CA ASP A 120 0.60 14.45 -3.91
C ASP A 120 -0.62 14.11 -4.75
N ALA A 121 -1.72 13.82 -4.07
CA ALA A 121 -3.00 13.66 -4.73
C ALA A 121 -4.16 14.08 -3.82
N LEU A 122 -5.24 14.49 -4.46
CA LEU A 122 -6.58 14.38 -3.90
C LEU A 122 -7.26 13.21 -4.62
N LEU A 123 -7.13 12.04 -4.01
CA LEU A 123 -7.61 10.79 -4.57
C LEU A 123 -9.14 10.73 -4.52
N SER A 124 -9.74 10.13 -5.53
CA SER A 124 -11.16 9.80 -5.56
C SER A 124 -11.37 8.51 -6.34
N LYS A 125 -12.60 7.99 -6.30
CA LYS A 125 -12.97 6.81 -7.10
C LYS A 125 -12.75 7.01 -8.61
N SER A 126 -12.86 8.24 -9.12
CA SER A 126 -12.72 8.54 -10.55
C SER A 126 -11.28 8.49 -11.07
N LEU A 127 -10.27 8.57 -10.20
CA LEU A 127 -8.86 8.40 -10.59
C LEU A 127 -8.43 6.93 -10.68
N MET A 128 -9.20 6.01 -10.09
CA MET A 128 -8.85 4.59 -10.06
C MET A 128 -8.97 3.99 -11.47
N PRO A 129 -7.92 3.34 -12.01
CA PRO A 129 -7.94 2.81 -13.35
C PRO A 129 -8.84 1.56 -13.46
N THR A 130 -9.46 1.41 -14.63
CA THR A 130 -10.10 0.15 -15.06
C THR A 130 -9.19 -0.67 -15.98
N ALA A 131 -8.20 -0.02 -16.61
CA ALA A 131 -7.23 -0.67 -17.48
C ALA A 131 -6.34 -1.64 -16.70
N LYS A 132 -5.92 -2.71 -17.38
CA LYS A 132 -4.93 -3.65 -16.83
C LYS A 132 -3.58 -2.96 -16.74
N ARG A 133 -2.91 -3.11 -15.60
CA ARG A 133 -1.53 -2.63 -15.40
C ARG A 133 -0.57 -3.32 -16.38
N GLU A 134 0.33 -2.54 -16.97
CA GLU A 134 1.39 -3.06 -17.85
C GLU A 134 2.68 -3.32 -17.05
N ALA A 135 3.65 -3.99 -17.68
CA ALA A 135 4.94 -4.23 -17.07
C ALA A 135 5.70 -2.92 -16.77
N LEU A 136 6.41 -2.89 -15.63
CA LEU A 136 7.29 -1.78 -15.30
C LEU A 136 8.68 -1.98 -15.88
N TYR A 137 9.20 -0.96 -16.55
CA TYR A 137 10.52 -0.98 -17.20
C TYR A 137 11.43 0.20 -16.81
N VAL A 138 10.89 1.28 -16.26
CA VAL A 138 11.70 2.41 -15.78
C VAL A 138 12.52 1.99 -14.56
N ASN A 139 13.83 2.18 -14.61
CA ASN A 139 14.72 1.94 -13.47
C ASN A 139 14.95 3.27 -12.74
N PRO A 140 14.54 3.38 -11.47
CA PRO A 140 14.83 4.56 -10.66
C PRO A 140 16.32 4.67 -10.31
N THR A 141 16.68 5.75 -9.64
CA THR A 141 18.03 5.95 -9.09
C THR A 141 18.45 4.80 -8.18
N GLY A 142 19.74 4.44 -8.19
CA GLY A 142 20.30 3.37 -7.38
C GLY A 142 19.79 1.96 -7.74
N TRP A 143 19.31 1.74 -8.96
CA TRP A 143 18.78 0.43 -9.37
C TRP A 143 19.88 -0.63 -9.59
N HIS A 144 20.31 -1.30 -8.52
CA HIS A 144 21.23 -2.44 -8.54
C HIS A 144 20.54 -3.70 -8.00
N ASN A 145 19.55 -4.19 -8.75
CA ASN A 145 18.72 -5.30 -8.30
C ASN A 145 19.49 -6.63 -8.29
N LYS A 146 19.17 -7.47 -7.30
CA LYS A 146 19.80 -8.77 -7.08
C LYS A 146 18.73 -9.77 -6.63
N ARG A 147 18.90 -11.03 -7.01
CA ARG A 147 18.05 -12.11 -6.52
C ARG A 147 18.54 -12.60 -5.15
N ILE A 148 17.63 -12.65 -4.19
CA ILE A 148 17.83 -13.17 -2.84
C ILE A 148 16.87 -14.33 -2.57
N LYS A 149 16.97 -14.98 -1.40
CA LYS A 149 15.97 -15.95 -0.97
C LYS A 149 14.60 -15.26 -0.89
N GLY A 150 13.66 -15.70 -1.74
CA GLY A 150 12.32 -15.10 -1.83
C GLY A 150 12.08 -14.22 -3.07
N GLY A 151 13.08 -13.98 -3.93
CA GLY A 151 12.89 -13.30 -5.22
C GLY A 151 13.87 -12.17 -5.46
N TRP A 152 13.45 -11.15 -6.22
CA TRP A 152 14.22 -9.92 -6.43
C TRP A 152 14.16 -9.04 -5.17
N LEU A 153 15.30 -8.44 -4.81
CA LEU A 153 15.43 -7.53 -3.67
C LEU A 153 14.60 -6.27 -3.86
N TYR A 154 14.77 -5.59 -5.00
CA TYR A 154 14.10 -4.33 -5.27
C TYR A 154 12.88 -4.50 -6.17
N ASN A 155 11.86 -3.72 -5.83
CA ASN A 155 10.75 -3.39 -6.69
C ASN A 155 10.93 -1.96 -7.23
N ARG A 156 10.34 -1.72 -8.40
CA ARG A 156 10.05 -0.37 -8.87
C ARG A 156 8.83 0.11 -8.09
N SER A 157 9.08 0.61 -6.89
CA SER A 157 8.03 0.96 -5.93
C SER A 157 7.38 2.25 -6.36
N HIS A 158 6.05 2.21 -6.48
CA HIS A 158 5.25 3.40 -6.74
C HIS A 158 5.20 4.29 -5.49
N LEU A 159 5.29 5.61 -5.66
CA LEU A 159 4.96 6.53 -4.56
C LEU A 159 3.44 6.51 -4.34
N ILE A 160 2.66 6.69 -5.41
CA ILE A 160 1.21 6.46 -5.40
C ILE A 160 0.91 5.26 -6.29
N GLY A 161 0.43 4.17 -5.67
CA GLY A 161 0.17 2.90 -6.34
C GLY A 161 -0.77 3.01 -7.54
N TYR A 162 -0.49 2.21 -8.58
CA TYR A 162 -1.28 2.16 -9.82
C TYR A 162 -2.79 2.08 -9.58
N GLN A 163 -3.23 1.31 -8.56
CA GLN A 163 -4.65 1.12 -8.27
C GLN A 163 -5.40 2.42 -7.89
N LEU A 164 -4.67 3.47 -7.50
CA LEU A 164 -5.23 4.73 -7.03
C LEU A 164 -5.30 5.78 -8.15
N THR A 165 -4.37 5.75 -9.12
CA THR A 165 -4.22 6.83 -10.11
C THR A 165 -3.92 6.40 -11.54
N GLY A 166 -3.70 5.11 -11.79
CA GLY A 166 -3.35 4.57 -13.11
C GLY A 166 -1.93 4.86 -13.57
N GLN A 167 -1.10 5.56 -12.78
CA GLN A 167 0.27 5.86 -13.14
C GLN A 167 1.12 4.59 -13.16
N ASN A 168 1.66 4.23 -14.32
CA ASN A 168 2.42 3.01 -14.50
C ASN A 168 3.93 3.28 -14.53
N ASN A 169 4.49 3.70 -15.67
CA ASN A 169 5.93 3.94 -15.85
C ASN A 169 6.33 5.43 -15.74
N ASN A 170 5.69 6.19 -14.87
CA ASN A 170 6.07 7.59 -14.62
C ASN A 170 7.34 7.62 -13.76
N PRO A 171 8.49 8.13 -14.26
CA PRO A 171 9.74 8.18 -13.50
C PRO A 171 9.63 9.03 -12.22
N LYS A 172 8.75 10.03 -12.19
CA LYS A 172 8.48 10.86 -11.00
C LYS A 172 7.69 10.14 -9.92
N ASN A 173 7.13 8.96 -10.23
CA ASN A 173 6.31 8.15 -9.33
C ASN A 173 6.99 6.81 -8.99
N LEU A 174 8.26 6.59 -9.35
CA LEU A 174 8.96 5.33 -9.12
C LEU A 174 10.26 5.55 -8.37
N MET A 175 10.46 4.80 -7.28
CA MET A 175 11.71 4.74 -6.55
C MET A 175 12.22 3.30 -6.39
N THR A 176 13.51 3.14 -6.14
CA THR A 176 14.09 1.84 -5.75
C THR A 176 13.65 1.54 -4.32
N GLY A 177 12.69 0.63 -4.15
CA GLY A 177 12.21 0.19 -2.84
C GLY A 177 12.39 -1.31 -2.67
N THR A 178 12.67 -1.74 -1.44
CA THR A 178 12.75 -3.17 -1.11
C THR A 178 11.40 -3.85 -1.29
N ARG A 179 11.43 -5.18 -1.39
CA ARG A 179 10.21 -5.97 -1.48
C ARG A 179 9.34 -5.74 -0.26
N SER A 180 9.90 -5.79 0.96
CA SER A 180 9.14 -5.60 2.20
C SER A 180 8.55 -4.19 2.33
N LEU A 181 9.28 -3.13 1.96
CA LEU A 181 8.74 -1.77 1.94
C LEU A 181 7.54 -1.68 0.99
N ASN A 182 7.68 -2.21 -0.22
CA ASN A 182 6.58 -2.18 -1.19
C ASN A 182 5.39 -3.05 -0.74
N SER A 183 5.67 -4.23 -0.19
CA SER A 183 4.65 -5.18 0.28
C SER A 183 5.25 -6.09 1.38
N PRO A 184 4.65 -6.12 2.58
CA PRO A 184 3.30 -5.65 2.89
C PRO A 184 3.18 -4.16 3.27
N GLU A 185 4.27 -3.44 3.55
CA GLU A 185 4.19 -2.19 4.32
C GLU A 185 3.42 -1.07 3.64
N MET A 186 3.84 -0.59 2.45
CA MET A 186 3.05 0.43 1.73
C MET A 186 1.68 -0.09 1.29
N LEU A 187 1.65 -1.35 0.80
CA LEU A 187 0.45 -1.94 0.20
C LEU A 187 -0.75 -1.99 1.17
N LYS A 188 -0.53 -2.19 2.47
CA LYS A 188 -1.64 -2.24 3.45
C LYS A 188 -2.40 -0.90 3.49
N HIS A 189 -1.67 0.22 3.57
CA HIS A 189 -2.24 1.58 3.56
C HIS A 189 -2.91 1.90 2.22
N GLU A 190 -2.28 1.53 1.11
CA GLU A 190 -2.87 1.70 -0.22
C GLU A 190 -4.18 0.93 -0.39
N ASN A 191 -4.28 -0.26 0.22
CA ASN A 191 -5.50 -1.06 0.19
C ASN A 191 -6.61 -0.44 1.05
N ASP A 192 -6.29 0.13 2.21
CA ASP A 192 -7.26 0.83 3.06
C ASP A 192 -7.82 2.07 2.35
N ILE A 193 -6.95 2.87 1.72
CA ILE A 193 -7.32 4.00 0.85
C ILE A 193 -8.23 3.53 -0.28
N ALA A 194 -7.83 2.49 -1.01
CA ALA A 194 -8.59 1.96 -2.14
C ALA A 194 -9.95 1.38 -1.71
N TYR A 195 -10.02 0.76 -0.54
CA TYR A 195 -11.25 0.25 0.05
C TYR A 195 -12.19 1.40 0.41
N TYR A 196 -11.71 2.41 1.13
CA TYR A 196 -12.50 3.58 1.50
C TYR A 196 -13.10 4.28 0.28
N LEU A 197 -12.30 4.55 -0.76
CA LEU A 197 -12.78 5.21 -1.99
C LEU A 197 -13.80 4.36 -2.78
N LYS A 198 -13.74 3.04 -2.67
CA LYS A 198 -14.74 2.14 -3.29
C LYS A 198 -16.07 2.16 -2.53
N GLN A 199 -16.04 2.29 -1.20
CA GLN A 199 -17.25 2.37 -0.38
C GLN A 199 -17.89 3.77 -0.42
N ASN A 200 -17.06 4.81 -0.59
CA ASN A 200 -17.48 6.21 -0.60
C ASN A 200 -17.12 6.87 -1.94
N PRO A 201 -17.86 6.58 -3.02
CA PRO A 201 -17.47 6.98 -4.38
C PRO A 201 -17.43 8.49 -4.63
N ASN A 202 -18.09 9.28 -3.78
CA ASN A 202 -18.13 10.75 -3.86
C ASN A 202 -17.15 11.43 -2.89
N ASN A 203 -16.44 10.66 -2.07
CA ASN A 203 -15.48 11.17 -1.11
C ASN A 203 -14.07 11.22 -1.70
N PHE A 204 -13.19 11.88 -0.97
CA PHE A 204 -11.81 12.08 -1.36
C PHE A 204 -10.86 11.57 -0.28
N ILE A 205 -9.60 11.33 -0.66
CA ILE A 205 -8.49 11.18 0.28
C ILE A 205 -7.39 12.14 -0.13
N ARG A 206 -7.05 13.09 0.74
CA ARG A 206 -5.83 13.87 0.58
C ARG A 206 -4.64 12.97 0.92
N TYR A 207 -3.76 12.74 -0.05
CA TYR A 207 -2.69 11.75 0.06
C TYR A 207 -1.34 12.32 -0.35
N ARG A 208 -0.29 12.07 0.43
CA ARG A 208 1.09 12.47 0.15
C ARG A 208 2.04 11.32 0.45
N VAL A 209 2.96 11.07 -0.49
CA VAL A 209 4.08 10.13 -0.30
C VAL A 209 5.38 10.82 -0.64
N LYS A 210 6.32 10.76 0.30
CA LYS A 210 7.62 11.45 0.22
C LYS A 210 8.76 10.50 0.56
N PRO A 211 9.56 10.07 -0.43
CA PRO A 211 10.82 9.39 -0.16
C PRO A 211 11.77 10.27 0.66
N ILE A 212 12.45 9.66 1.63
CA ILE A 212 13.39 10.34 2.53
C ILE A 212 14.81 9.87 2.20
N TYR A 213 15.66 10.78 1.73
CA TYR A 213 17.07 10.54 1.41
C TYR A 213 17.98 11.19 2.45
N ARG A 214 19.21 10.67 2.64
CA ARG A 214 20.27 11.40 3.36
C ARG A 214 21.27 11.94 2.35
N GLY A 215 21.46 13.27 2.32
CA GLY A 215 22.39 13.92 1.38
C GLY A 215 22.17 13.45 -0.06
N ASP A 216 23.24 12.98 -0.69
CA ASP A 216 23.27 12.59 -2.10
C ASP A 216 22.97 11.10 -2.34
N GLU A 217 22.38 10.41 -1.36
CA GLU A 217 21.99 9.00 -1.53
C GLU A 217 21.02 8.80 -2.70
N LEU A 218 21.28 7.80 -3.54
CA LEU A 218 20.44 7.47 -4.68
C LEU A 218 19.26 6.56 -4.33
N VAL A 219 19.31 5.88 -3.17
CA VAL A 219 18.22 5.07 -2.63
C VAL A 219 17.68 5.72 -1.36
N ALA A 220 16.37 5.90 -1.27
CA ALA A 220 15.75 6.49 -0.09
C ALA A 220 15.90 5.56 1.12
N ARG A 221 16.09 6.14 2.31
CA ARG A 221 16.09 5.43 3.61
C ARG A 221 14.71 4.91 3.99
N GLY A 222 13.66 5.46 3.42
CA GLY A 222 12.28 5.11 3.66
C GLY A 222 11.34 6.04 2.92
N VAL A 223 10.04 5.88 3.18
CA VAL A 223 8.98 6.77 2.68
C VAL A 223 8.13 7.26 3.84
N GLN A 224 7.83 8.55 3.84
CA GLN A 224 6.73 9.08 4.64
C GLN A 224 5.44 8.98 3.82
N MET A 225 4.37 8.49 4.44
CA MET A 225 3.04 8.43 3.84
C MET A 225 2.05 9.13 4.78
N MET A 226 1.25 10.04 4.22
CA MET A 226 0.17 10.73 4.93
C MET A 226 -1.13 10.63 4.16
N ALA A 227 -2.22 10.33 4.85
CA ALA A 227 -3.57 10.33 4.30
C ALA A 227 -4.56 10.99 5.25
N GLU A 228 -5.53 11.71 4.70
CA GLU A 228 -6.73 12.16 5.41
C GLU A 228 -7.94 12.02 4.49
N SER A 229 -8.98 11.32 4.94
CA SER A 229 -10.23 11.16 4.22
C SER A 229 -11.16 12.35 4.41
N LEU A 230 -11.78 12.77 3.31
CA LEU A 230 -12.62 13.95 3.22
C LEU A 230 -13.97 13.56 2.61
N SER A 231 -15.06 13.98 3.23
CA SER A 231 -16.39 13.91 2.64
C SER A 231 -16.48 14.72 1.33
N SER A 232 -17.57 14.54 0.58
CA SER A 232 -17.82 15.29 -0.67
C SER A 232 -17.85 16.81 -0.52
N ASN A 233 -18.09 17.33 0.69
CA ASN A 233 -18.05 18.77 1.01
C ASN A 233 -16.71 19.21 1.66
N GLY A 234 -15.68 18.35 1.65
CA GLY A 234 -14.33 18.68 2.11
C GLY A 234 -14.15 18.71 3.63
N GLN A 235 -15.02 18.05 4.40
CA GLN A 235 -14.83 17.87 5.83
C GLN A 235 -14.06 16.58 6.11
N ALA A 236 -13.08 16.63 7.01
CA ALA A 236 -12.41 15.43 7.48
C ALA A 236 -13.42 14.51 8.18
N ASP A 237 -13.45 13.24 7.78
CA ASP A 237 -14.31 12.22 8.40
C ASP A 237 -13.51 11.14 9.16
N HIS A 238 -12.18 11.21 9.09
CA HIS A 238 -11.23 10.33 9.78
C HIS A 238 -11.44 8.83 9.51
N GLY A 239 -12.15 8.45 8.43
CA GLY A 239 -12.28 7.06 8.00
C GLY A 239 -10.95 6.44 7.54
N VAL A 240 -10.07 7.26 6.97
CA VAL A 240 -8.65 6.95 6.74
C VAL A 240 -7.83 8.18 7.16
N SER A 241 -7.10 8.06 8.26
CA SER A 241 -6.20 9.11 8.74
C SER A 241 -4.93 8.48 9.28
N PHE A 242 -3.78 8.83 8.71
CA PHE A 242 -2.48 8.35 9.18
C PHE A 242 -1.33 9.26 8.77
N ASN A 243 -0.22 9.14 9.51
CA ASN A 243 1.09 9.68 9.17
C ASN A 243 2.15 8.69 9.64
N VAL A 244 2.78 8.01 8.69
CA VAL A 244 3.73 6.93 8.96
C VAL A 244 5.02 7.12 8.19
N TYR A 245 6.11 6.58 8.74
CA TYR A 245 7.39 6.44 8.06
C TYR A 245 7.77 4.96 7.97
N ILE A 246 8.03 4.49 6.75
CA ILE A 246 8.36 3.09 6.45
C ILE A 246 9.80 3.02 5.98
N PHE A 247 10.65 2.31 6.73
CA PHE A 247 12.05 2.09 6.39
C PHE A 247 12.21 1.22 5.13
N ASN A 248 13.13 1.62 4.26
CA ASN A 248 13.50 0.91 3.03
C ASN A 248 14.57 -0.15 3.31
N VAL A 249 14.19 -1.16 4.09
CA VAL A 249 15.05 -2.24 4.55
C VAL A 249 14.56 -3.59 4.02
N GLU A 250 15.40 -4.61 4.02
CA GLU A 250 15.00 -5.99 3.71
C GLU A 250 15.70 -6.93 4.69
N LYS A 251 14.99 -7.94 5.18
CA LYS A 251 15.54 -8.85 6.19
C LYS A 251 16.76 -9.58 5.64
N GLY A 252 17.87 -9.52 6.39
CA GLY A 252 19.12 -10.19 6.01
C GLY A 252 19.87 -9.50 4.87
N VAL A 253 19.55 -8.24 4.56
CA VAL A 253 20.24 -7.48 3.50
C VAL A 253 20.78 -6.17 4.06
N LYS A 254 22.06 -5.92 3.82
CA LYS A 254 22.67 -4.60 4.02
C LYS A 254 22.68 -3.86 2.68
N ILE A 255 21.94 -2.76 2.61
CA ILE A 255 21.87 -1.88 1.44
C ILE A 255 22.93 -0.80 1.57
N ASN A 256 23.66 -0.55 0.48
CA ASN A 256 24.41 0.67 0.29
C ASN A 256 23.46 1.72 -0.31
N TYR A 257 23.04 2.71 0.48
CA TYR A 257 22.05 3.70 0.01
C TYR A 257 22.66 4.74 -0.94
N SER A 258 23.99 4.87 -0.97
CA SER A 258 24.66 5.80 -1.89
C SER A 258 24.43 5.43 -3.35
N ASP A 259 24.47 4.12 -3.67
CA ASP A 259 24.40 3.63 -5.05
C ASP A 259 23.37 2.49 -5.25
N GLY A 260 22.80 1.94 -4.18
CA GLY A 260 21.83 0.86 -4.21
C GLY A 260 22.40 -0.56 -4.29
N THR A 261 23.73 -0.73 -4.31
CA THR A 261 24.35 -2.06 -4.18
C THR A 261 24.00 -2.71 -2.83
N SER A 262 24.14 -4.03 -2.73
CA SER A 262 23.71 -4.77 -1.53
C SER A 262 24.52 -6.03 -1.23
N VAL A 263 24.62 -6.34 0.06
CA VAL A 263 25.22 -7.56 0.62
C VAL A 263 24.14 -8.35 1.35
N VAL A 264 24.05 -9.65 1.07
CA VAL A 264 23.18 -10.57 1.80
C VAL A 264 23.97 -11.10 3.00
N ASN A 265 23.45 -10.87 4.20
CA ASN A 265 24.02 -11.38 5.43
C ASN A 265 23.57 -12.84 5.58
N ASN A 266 24.49 -13.77 5.38
CA ASN A 266 24.25 -15.20 5.64
C ASN A 266 24.34 -15.44 7.16
N ASN A 267 23.28 -15.08 7.89
CA ASN A 267 23.10 -15.55 9.27
C ASN A 267 22.20 -16.79 9.27
#